data_AF-A0A953TQP2-F1
#
_entry.id   AF-A0A953TQP2-F1
#
_cell.length_a   1.000
_cell.length_b   1.000
_cell.length_c   1.000
_cell.angle_alpha   90.00
_cell.angle_beta   90.00
_cell.angle_gamma   90.00
#
_symmetry.space_group_name_H-M   'P 1'
#
loop_
_entity.id
_entity.type
_entity.pdbx_description
1 polymer ?
#
loop_
_entity_poly.entity_id
_entity_poly.type
_entity_poly.pdbx_seq_one_letter_code
_entity_poly.pdbx_strand_id
1 'polypeptide(L)'
;MAFFATPAFNAVSRYFEHEADRYGLEVIHGIVPDQAQVAAHYFEKSGEINLADPNPSAFIESWMFDHPTRPKRVRFVATYDPWSHGETPRYVH
;
A
#
# COMPACT_ATOMS: atom_id res chain seq x y z
N MET A 1 17.61 20.03 11.82
CA MET A 1 18.18 19.17 10.77
C MET A 1 17.21 18.06 10.31
N ALA A 2 16.57 17.30 11.22
CA ALA A 2 15.63 16.24 10.84
C ALA A 2 14.45 16.69 9.94
N PHE A 3 13.91 17.90 10.16
CA PHE A 3 12.79 18.44 9.37
C PHE A 3 13.01 18.46 7.85
N PHE A 4 14.20 18.84 7.39
CA PHE A 4 14.49 18.90 5.96
C PHE A 4 14.78 17.52 5.35
N ALA A 5 15.12 16.53 6.18
CA ALA A 5 15.29 15.15 5.76
C ALA A 5 13.97 14.36 5.77
N THR A 6 12.88 14.92 6.30
CA THR A 6 11.57 14.26 6.40
C THR A 6 11.09 13.65 5.08
N PRO A 7 11.16 14.32 3.91
CA PRO A 7 10.69 13.71 2.66
C PRO A 7 11.46 12.43 2.28
N ALA A 8 12.75 12.36 2.62
CA ALA A 8 13.59 11.19 2.35
C ALA A 8 13.22 10.02 3.27
N PHE A 9 13.03 10.27 4.57
CA PHE A 9 12.57 9.24 5.50
C PHE A 9 11.17 8.73 5.13
N ASN A 10 10.26 9.64 4.76
CA ASN A 10 8.93 9.26 4.32
C ASN A 10 8.98 8.46 3.01
N ALA A 11 9.89 8.76 2.08
CA ALA A 11 10.05 7.97 0.86
C ALA A 11 10.48 6.53 1.17
N VAL A 12 11.43 6.35 2.10
CA VAL A 12 11.86 5.02 2.56
C VAL A 12 10.70 4.29 3.26
N SER A 13 9.95 4.98 4.12
CA SER A 13 8.76 4.42 4.78
C SER A 13 7.71 3.96 3.76
N ARG A 14 7.37 4.80 2.77
CA ARG A 14 6.42 4.46 1.71
C ARG A 14 6.88 3.27 0.86
N TYR A 15 8.18 3.12 0.64
CA TYR A 15 8.73 1.94 -0.03
C TYR A 15 8.44 0.68 0.80
N PHE A 16 8.79 0.67 2.09
CA PHE A 16 8.56 -0.50 2.94
C PHE A 16 7.07 -0.82 3.10
N GLU A 17 6.20 0.18 3.19
CA GLU A 17 4.74 -0.04 3.23
C GLU A 17 4.20 -0.69 1.95
N HIS A 18 4.74 -0.32 0.78
CA HIS A 18 4.37 -0.97 -0.47
C HIS A 18 4.85 -2.43 -0.53
N GLU A 19 6.06 -2.69 -0.06
CA GLU A 19 6.58 -4.06 0.05
C GLU A 19 5.78 -4.89 1.08
N ALA A 20 5.33 -4.26 2.16
CA ALA A 20 4.47 -4.89 3.18
C ALA A 20 3.07 -5.22 2.62
N ASP A 21 2.47 -4.33 1.82
CA ASP A 21 1.22 -4.61 1.11
C ASP A 21 1.36 -5.81 0.18
N ARG A 22 2.50 -5.89 -0.54
CA ARG A 22 2.79 -7.02 -1.44
C ARG A 22 2.88 -8.32 -0.66
N TYR A 23 3.74 -8.33 0.36
CA TYR A 23 3.92 -9.50 1.22
C TYR A 23 2.58 -9.95 1.85
N GLY A 24 1.76 -9.00 2.31
CA GLY A 24 0.45 -9.30 2.88
C GLY A 24 -0.48 -10.05 1.92
N LEU A 25 -0.52 -9.63 0.64
CA LEU A 25 -1.28 -10.34 -0.40
C LEU A 25 -0.68 -11.70 -0.74
N GLU A 26 0.64 -11.83 -0.74
CA GLU A 26 1.27 -13.11 -1.04
C GLU A 26 1.03 -14.14 0.08
N VAL A 27 1.11 -13.72 1.34
CA VAL A 27 0.89 -14.60 2.51
C VAL A 27 -0.53 -15.16 2.57
N ILE A 28 -1.53 -14.38 2.19
CA ILE A 28 -2.93 -14.79 2.27
C ILE A 28 -3.42 -15.48 0.98
N HIS A 29 -2.53 -15.66 0.00
CA HIS A 29 -2.87 -16.25 -1.29
C HIS A 29 -3.27 -17.71 -1.15
N GLY A 30 -4.42 -18.06 -1.74
CA GLY A 30 -5.02 -19.40 -1.60
C GLY A 30 -5.65 -19.67 -0.23
N ILE A 31 -5.53 -18.76 0.74
CA ILE A 31 -6.13 -18.87 2.09
C ILE A 31 -7.40 -18.01 2.16
N VAL A 32 -7.30 -16.75 1.73
CA VAL A 32 -8.42 -15.81 1.71
C VAL A 32 -9.02 -15.75 0.30
N PRO A 33 -10.31 -16.09 0.14
CA PRO A 33 -10.99 -15.91 -1.15
C PRO A 33 -10.98 -14.45 -1.57
N ASP A 34 -10.66 -14.20 -2.85
CA ASP A 34 -10.60 -12.86 -3.44
C ASP A 34 -9.78 -11.85 -2.60
N GLN A 35 -8.59 -12.28 -2.18
CA GLN A 35 -7.71 -11.52 -1.30
C GLN A 35 -7.43 -10.08 -1.77
N ALA A 36 -7.36 -9.85 -3.07
CA ALA A 36 -7.10 -8.54 -3.66
C ALA A 36 -8.25 -7.59 -3.32
N GLN A 37 -9.50 -8.03 -3.54
CA GLN A 37 -10.68 -7.27 -3.21
C GLN A 37 -10.85 -7.09 -1.70
N VAL A 38 -10.54 -8.12 -0.90
CA VAL A 38 -10.58 -8.04 0.58
C VAL A 38 -9.59 -6.98 1.09
N ALA A 39 -8.36 -6.98 0.60
CA ALA A 39 -7.35 -5.99 0.96
C ALA A 39 -7.72 -4.58 0.48
N ALA A 40 -8.22 -4.45 -0.75
CA ALA A 40 -8.71 -3.18 -1.29
C ALA A 40 -9.82 -2.59 -0.41
N HIS A 41 -10.82 -3.41 -0.07
CA HIS A 41 -11.91 -3.02 0.81
C HIS A 41 -11.44 -2.63 2.22
N TYR A 42 -10.43 -3.31 2.76
CA TYR A 42 -9.80 -2.92 4.02
C TYR A 42 -9.16 -1.52 3.93
N PHE A 43 -8.39 -1.23 2.89
CA PHE A 43 -7.75 0.08 2.72
C PHE A 43 -8.77 1.20 2.51
N GLU A 44 -9.82 0.95 1.75
CA GLU A 44 -10.94 1.88 1.59
C GLU A 44 -11.61 2.15 2.94
N LYS A 45 -12.06 1.09 3.63
CA LYS A 45 -12.83 1.25 4.87
C LYS A 45 -12.03 1.88 5.99
N SER A 46 -10.75 1.50 6.12
CA SER A 46 -9.85 2.13 7.10
C SER A 46 -9.56 3.59 6.76
N GLY A 47 -9.51 3.97 5.49
CA GLY A 47 -9.43 5.37 5.07
C GLY A 47 -10.64 6.18 5.53
N GLU A 48 -11.84 5.66 5.28
CA GLU A 48 -13.11 6.28 5.69
C GLU A 48 -13.21 6.46 7.21
N ILE A 49 -12.93 5.40 7.98
CA ILE A 49 -13.05 5.42 9.44
C ILE A 49 -12.09 6.43 10.07
N ASN A 50 -10.88 6.54 9.52
CA ASN A 50 -9.87 7.46 10.04
C ASN A 50 -9.97 8.87 9.46
N LEU A 51 -10.96 9.14 8.60
CA LEU A 51 -11.13 10.42 7.89
C LEU A 51 -9.84 10.84 7.18
N ALA A 52 -9.14 9.88 6.57
CA ALA A 52 -7.88 10.14 5.88
C ALA A 52 -8.15 11.03 4.65
N ASP A 53 -7.32 12.04 4.42
CA ASP A 53 -7.38 12.84 3.20
C ASP A 53 -7.12 11.93 1.98
N PRO A 54 -8.12 11.72 1.10
CA PRO A 54 -7.96 10.83 -0.04
C PRO A 54 -7.10 11.46 -1.15
N ASN A 55 -6.94 12.78 -1.17
CA ASN A 55 -6.30 13.50 -2.26
C ASN A 55 -5.47 14.70 -1.76
N PRO A 56 -4.44 14.47 -0.92
CA PRO A 56 -3.53 15.53 -0.51
C PRO A 56 -2.76 16.06 -1.72
N SER A 57 -2.31 17.32 -1.65
CA SER A 57 -1.39 17.83 -2.66
C SER A 57 -0.08 17.06 -2.65
N ALA A 58 0.61 16.99 -3.79
CA ALA A 58 1.88 16.26 -3.91
C ALA A 58 2.95 16.75 -2.91
N PHE A 59 2.95 18.06 -2.59
CA PHE A 59 3.83 18.61 -1.56
C PHE A 59 3.50 18.02 -0.18
N ILE A 60 2.24 18.06 0.23
CA ILE A 60 1.79 17.52 1.51
C ILE A 60 2.07 16.02 1.60
N GLU A 61 1.76 15.26 0.56
CA GLU A 61 2.05 13.83 0.52
C GLU A 61 3.55 13.56 0.68
N SER A 62 4.40 14.21 -0.12
CA SER A 62 5.84 13.97 -0.07
C SER A 62 6.44 14.31 1.30
N TRP A 63 5.96 15.38 1.94
CA TRP A 63 6.54 15.94 3.15
C TRP A 63 5.96 15.36 4.44
N MET A 64 4.67 15.01 4.49
CA MET A 64 3.97 14.65 5.72
C MET A 64 3.50 13.19 5.78
N PHE A 65 3.37 12.50 4.64
CA PHE A 65 2.84 11.14 4.61
C PHE A 65 3.97 10.11 4.63
N ASP A 66 4.09 9.37 5.72
CA ASP A 66 4.98 8.21 5.88
C ASP A 66 4.45 6.94 5.20
N HIS A 67 3.17 6.92 4.81
CA HIS A 67 2.52 5.85 4.05
C HIS A 67 2.00 6.37 2.70
N PRO A 68 1.88 5.54 1.64
CA PRO A 68 1.15 5.93 0.45
C PRO A 68 -0.30 6.28 0.78
N THR A 69 -0.93 7.16 0.02
CA THR A 69 -2.35 7.48 0.21
C THR A 69 -3.22 6.22 0.10
N ARG A 70 -4.37 6.20 0.79
CA ARG A 70 -5.30 5.06 0.75
C ARG A 70 -5.67 4.68 -0.70
N PRO A 71 -5.99 5.62 -1.61
CA PRO A 71 -6.24 5.26 -3.02
C PRO A 71 -5.07 4.59 -3.73
N LYS A 72 -3.81 4.98 -3.43
CA LYS A 72 -2.62 4.32 -4.01
C LYS A 72 -2.48 2.88 -3.52
N ARG A 73 -2.73 2.62 -2.23
CA ARG A 73 -2.70 1.27 -1.65
C ARG A 73 -3.84 0.41 -2.20
N VAL A 74 -5.08 0.94 -2.24
CA VAL A 74 -6.25 0.29 -2.87
C VAL A 74 -5.93 -0.12 -4.30
N ARG A 75 -5.43 0.81 -5.12
CA ARG A 75 -5.07 0.52 -6.50
C ARG A 75 -4.00 -0.57 -6.61
N PHE A 76 -2.96 -0.49 -5.79
CA PHE A 76 -1.90 -1.48 -5.81
C PHE A 76 -2.45 -2.87 -5.49
N VAL A 77 -3.15 -3.03 -4.37
CA VAL A 77 -3.62 -4.35 -3.96
C VAL A 77 -4.70 -4.93 -4.87
N ALA A 78 -5.52 -4.07 -5.49
CA ALA A 78 -6.52 -4.48 -6.47
C ALA A 78 -5.93 -4.92 -7.82
N THR A 79 -4.65 -4.61 -8.08
CA THR A 79 -4.00 -4.90 -9.37
C THR A 79 -2.78 -5.82 -9.26
N TYR A 80 -2.39 -6.19 -8.04
CA TYR A 80 -1.28 -7.11 -7.81
C TYR A 80 -1.75 -8.56 -7.95
N ASP A 81 -1.41 -9.19 -9.08
CA ASP A 81 -1.74 -10.59 -9.38
C ASP A 81 -0.65 -11.25 -10.28
N PRO A 82 0.53 -11.57 -9.72
CA PRO A 82 1.57 -12.27 -10.48
C PRO A 82 1.12 -13.65 -10.97
N TRP A 83 0.22 -14.32 -10.24
CA TRP A 83 -0.25 -15.67 -10.54
C TRP A 83 -1.05 -15.73 -11.83
N SER A 84 -1.85 -14.70 -12.14
CA SER A 84 -2.57 -14.60 -13.43
C SER A 84 -1.65 -14.59 -14.66
N HIS A 85 -0.38 -14.23 -14.47
CA HIS A 85 0.65 -14.16 -15.50
C HIS A 85 1.63 -15.35 -15.46
N GLY A 86 1.42 -16.30 -14.54
CA GLY A 86 2.35 -17.41 -14.30
C GLY A 86 3.69 -16.96 -13.72
N GLU A 87 3.74 -15.75 -13.14
CA GLU A 87 4.92 -15.20 -12.50
C GLU A 87 5.04 -15.72 -11.06
N THR A 88 6.28 -15.82 -10.58
CA THR A 88 6.52 -16.13 -9.16
C THR A 88 6.29 -14.88 -8.31
N PRO A 89 5.51 -14.97 -7.22
CA PRO A 89 5.42 -13.91 -6.21
C PRO A 89 6.80 -13.59 -5.61
N ARG A 90 6.97 -12.43 -4.99
CA ARG A 90 8.28 -11.90 -4.61
C ARG A 90 8.85 -12.54 -3.34
N TYR A 91 7.99 -12.93 -2.40
CA TYR A 91 8.35 -13.32 -1.04
C TYR A 91 7.82 -14.71 -0.64
N VAL A 92 6.62 -15.11 -1.10
CA VAL A 92 5.98 -16.37 -0.68
C VAL A 92 5.80 -17.30 -1.89
N HIS A 93 6.66 -18.32 -2.02
CA HIS A 93 6.69 -19.26 -3.14
C HIS A 93 5.92 -20.57 -2.89
#